data_AF-A0A8B8DAR7-F1
#
_entry.id   AF-A0A8B8DAR7-F1
#
_cell.length_a   1.000
_cell.length_b   1.000
_cell.length_c   1.000
_cell.angle_alpha   90.00
_cell.angle_beta   90.00
_cell.angle_gamma   90.00
#
_symmetry.space_group_name_H-M   'P 1'
#
loop_
_entity.id
_entity.type
_entity.pdbx_description
1 polymer ?
#
loop_
_entity_poly.entity_id
_entity_poly.type
_entity_poly.pdbx_seq_one_letter_code
_entity_poly.pdbx_strand_id
1 'polypeptide(L)'
;MWVTDRTQMVVNYALCSTKHFYSNGGVAYCVYSTSVDSNYYVTVVNADSTVDFSTTFRFTCYAMTTSGGYVLASDNKGACVQDQTPHNKSATGTGTLTFSSNDKCTIPSESSSVNTVLIAGLLWEYLY
;
A
#
# COMPACT_ATOMS: atom_id res chain seq x y z
N MET A 1 -6.40 -26.03 -0.90
CA MET A 1 -5.19 -25.22 -0.73
C MET A 1 -4.76 -24.72 -2.10
N TRP A 2 -5.34 -23.59 -2.54
CA TRP A 2 -5.02 -22.89 -3.78
C TRP A 2 -5.30 -21.41 -3.53
N VAL A 3 -4.29 -20.54 -3.50
CA VAL A 3 -4.50 -19.08 -3.59
C VAL A 3 -3.34 -18.48 -4.36
N THR A 4 -3.62 -18.08 -5.60
CA THR A 4 -2.73 -17.31 -6.47
C THR A 4 -2.90 -15.82 -6.15
N ASP A 5 -1.84 -15.21 -5.64
CA ASP A 5 -1.48 -13.81 -5.94
C ASP A 5 -2.43 -12.67 -5.49
N ARG A 6 -2.84 -12.65 -4.21
CA ARG A 6 -3.61 -11.52 -3.62
C ARG A 6 -2.98 -10.89 -2.39
N THR A 7 -1.86 -11.44 -1.93
CA THR A 7 -1.09 -10.92 -0.80
C THR A 7 0.14 -10.16 -1.26
N GLN A 8 0.41 -10.07 -2.56
CA GLN A 8 1.61 -9.43 -3.11
C GLN A 8 1.27 -8.09 -3.75
N MET A 9 2.06 -7.07 -3.43
CA MET A 9 2.07 -5.77 -4.09
C MET A 9 3.39 -5.63 -4.83
N VAL A 10 3.32 -5.29 -6.12
CA VAL A 10 4.50 -5.17 -6.99
C VAL A 10 4.49 -3.82 -7.68
N VAL A 11 5.64 -3.15 -7.67
CA VAL A 11 5.90 -1.91 -8.41
C VAL A 11 6.97 -2.19 -9.45
N ASN A 12 6.67 -1.82 -10.69
CA ASN A 12 7.66 -1.79 -11.74
C ASN A 12 8.43 -0.46 -11.71
N TYR A 13 9.64 -0.47 -11.17
CA TYR A 13 10.44 0.75 -11.06
C TYR A 13 10.97 1.29 -12.39
N ALA A 14 10.87 0.52 -13.49
CA ALA A 14 11.13 1.06 -14.83
C ALA A 14 10.01 2.01 -15.30
N LEU A 15 8.79 1.85 -14.76
CA LEU A 15 7.63 2.70 -15.06
C LEU A 15 7.38 3.75 -13.96
N CYS A 16 7.81 3.47 -12.74
CA CYS A 16 7.68 4.36 -11.59
C CYS A 16 9.03 4.51 -10.88
N SER A 17 9.74 5.62 -11.07
CA SER A 17 11.07 5.78 -10.45
C SER A 17 11.03 5.95 -8.92
N THR A 18 9.85 6.17 -8.35
CA THR A 18 9.68 6.41 -6.92
C THR A 18 9.73 5.10 -6.16
N LYS A 19 10.56 5.05 -5.11
CA LYS A 19 10.64 3.87 -4.24
C LYS A 19 9.40 3.77 -3.36
N HIS A 20 8.80 2.60 -3.33
CA HIS A 20 7.66 2.24 -2.48
C HIS A 20 8.03 1.08 -1.55
N PHE A 21 7.23 0.89 -0.50
CA PHE A 21 7.44 -0.14 0.53
C PHE A 21 8.78 -0.04 1.26
N TYR A 22 9.51 1.07 1.07
CA TYR A 22 10.93 1.18 1.38
C TYR A 22 11.72 -0.04 0.85
N SER A 23 11.46 -0.39 -0.41
CA SER A 23 12.02 -1.54 -1.10
C SER A 23 12.82 -1.13 -2.34
N ASN A 24 13.94 -1.80 -2.58
CA ASN A 24 14.70 -1.70 -3.82
C ASN A 24 14.12 -2.60 -4.93
N GLY A 25 13.53 -3.73 -4.58
CA GLY A 25 12.91 -4.66 -5.53
C GLY A 25 11.47 -4.30 -5.91
N GLY A 26 10.81 -3.47 -5.11
CA GLY A 26 9.44 -3.02 -5.37
C GLY A 26 8.41 -4.12 -5.14
N VAL A 27 8.76 -5.19 -4.43
CA VAL A 27 7.85 -6.29 -4.09
C VAL A 27 7.61 -6.26 -2.58
N ALA A 28 6.34 -6.32 -2.18
CA ALA A 28 5.95 -6.43 -0.78
C ALA A 28 4.80 -7.41 -0.60
N TYR A 29 4.68 -7.99 0.59
CA TYR A 29 3.56 -8.84 0.95
C TYR A 29 2.70 -8.21 2.02
N CYS A 30 1.38 -8.25 1.88
CA CYS A 30 0.45 -7.85 2.92
C CYS A 30 0.57 -8.80 4.11
N VAL A 31 0.85 -8.25 5.29
CA VAL A 31 0.96 -8.99 6.55
C VAL A 31 -0.28 -8.78 7.41
N TYR A 32 -0.82 -7.56 7.39
CA TYR A 32 -2.00 -7.20 8.17
C TYR A 32 -2.77 -6.09 7.49
N SER A 33 -4.09 -6.15 7.59
CA SER A 33 -4.97 -5.07 7.16
C SER A 33 -6.13 -4.90 8.13
N THR A 34 -6.50 -3.65 8.40
CA THR A 34 -7.72 -3.30 9.10
C THR A 34 -8.38 -2.09 8.43
N SER A 35 -9.61 -1.79 8.80
CA SER A 35 -10.34 -0.61 8.33
C SER A 35 -11.03 0.09 9.48
N VAL A 36 -10.98 1.42 9.48
CA VAL A 36 -11.76 2.28 10.37
C VAL A 36 -12.50 3.27 9.48
N ASP A 37 -13.83 3.26 9.57
CA ASP A 37 -14.71 4.00 8.68
C ASP A 37 -14.43 3.71 7.18
N SER A 38 -14.04 4.73 6.42
CA SER A 38 -13.68 4.64 4.99
C SER A 38 -12.17 4.58 4.75
N ASN A 39 -11.37 4.42 5.80
CA ASN A 39 -9.92 4.34 5.72
C ASN A 39 -9.46 2.90 5.93
N TYR A 40 -8.52 2.47 5.10
CA TYR A 40 -7.85 1.17 5.17
C TYR A 40 -6.43 1.36 5.66
N TYR A 41 -6.02 0.51 6.59
CA TYR A 41 -4.70 0.51 7.18
C TYR A 41 -4.03 -0.82 6.87
N VAL A 42 -3.00 -0.79 6.03
CA VAL A 42 -2.37 -2.01 5.51
C VAL A 42 -0.89 -1.99 5.82
N THR A 43 -0.44 -2.98 6.58
CA THR A 43 0.97 -3.24 6.85
C THR A 43 1.49 -4.28 5.88
N VAL A 44 2.54 -3.92 5.16
CA VAL A 44 3.24 -4.78 4.21
C VAL A 44 4.66 -5.07 4.67
N VAL A 45 5.19 -6.21 4.27
CA VAL A 45 6.58 -6.60 4.45
C VAL A 45 7.33 -6.47 3.12
N ASN A 46 8.40 -5.70 3.11
CA ASN A 46 9.33 -5.63 1.98
C ASN A 46 9.95 -7.01 1.73
N ALA A 47 9.87 -7.49 0.49
CA ALA A 47 10.35 -8.79 0.06
C ALA A 47 11.85 -8.84 -0.27
N ASP A 48 12.56 -7.71 -0.21
CA ASP A 48 14.01 -7.66 -0.42
C ASP A 48 14.72 -8.63 0.54
N SER A 49 15.77 -9.30 0.05
CA SER A 49 16.57 -10.23 0.86
C SER A 49 17.24 -9.53 2.05
N THR A 50 17.56 -8.24 1.89
CA THR A 50 18.19 -7.40 2.92
C THR A 50 17.53 -6.03 2.98
N VAL A 51 17.59 -5.41 4.15
CA VAL A 51 17.20 -4.02 4.37
C VAL A 51 18.28 -3.30 5.17
N ASP A 52 18.46 -2.00 4.97
CA ASP A 52 19.53 -1.22 5.60
C ASP A 52 19.03 -0.35 6.78
N PHE A 53 17.72 -0.28 7.00
CA PHE A 53 17.06 0.55 8.02
C PHE A 53 17.36 2.05 7.94
N SER A 54 17.89 2.51 6.81
CA SER A 54 18.17 3.91 6.51
C SER A 54 17.33 4.35 5.31
N THR A 55 17.45 3.62 4.21
CA THR A 55 16.75 3.86 2.95
C THR A 55 15.73 2.76 2.63
N THR A 56 15.94 1.53 3.12
CA THR A 56 15.02 0.40 3.00
C THR A 56 14.59 -0.12 4.36
N PHE A 57 13.34 -0.55 4.48
CA PHE A 57 12.75 -0.98 5.75
C PHE A 57 11.99 -2.30 5.55
N ARG A 58 11.97 -3.13 6.61
CA ARG A 58 11.30 -4.44 6.53
C ARG A 58 9.78 -4.30 6.46
N PHE A 59 9.20 -3.34 7.18
CA PHE A 59 7.76 -3.14 7.23
C PHE A 59 7.40 -1.72 6.83
N THR A 60 6.24 -1.57 6.19
CA THR A 60 5.63 -0.29 5.84
C THR A 60 4.14 -0.37 6.13
N CYS A 61 3.57 0.66 6.74
CA CYS A 61 2.13 0.82 6.79
C CYS A 61 1.64 1.87 5.81
N TYR A 62 0.52 1.59 5.16
CA TYR A 62 -0.26 2.55 4.39
C TYR A 62 -1.58 2.84 5.10
N ALA A 63 -1.91 4.12 5.28
CA ALA A 63 -3.27 4.58 5.51
C ALA A 63 -3.85 5.01 4.16
N MET A 64 -4.98 4.45 3.74
CA MET A 64 -5.51 4.58 2.39
C MET A 64 -7.00 4.89 2.41
N THR A 65 -7.49 5.62 1.40
CA THR A 65 -8.93 5.79 1.16
C THR A 65 -9.21 5.93 -0.33
N THR A 66 -10.43 5.63 -0.75
CA THR A 66 -10.89 5.80 -2.13
C THR A 66 -11.62 7.13 -2.28
N SER A 67 -11.22 7.97 -3.23
CA SER A 67 -11.92 9.21 -3.55
C SER A 67 -11.86 9.51 -5.04
N GLY A 68 -13.01 9.80 -5.66
CA GLY A 68 -13.07 10.20 -7.06
C GLY A 68 -12.53 9.18 -8.07
N GLY A 69 -12.54 7.88 -7.73
CA GLY A 69 -11.95 6.82 -8.57
C GLY A 69 -10.44 6.61 -8.38
N TYR A 70 -9.81 7.38 -7.49
CA TYR A 70 -8.42 7.21 -7.08
C TYR A 70 -8.34 6.59 -5.69
N VAL A 71 -7.18 6.04 -5.35
CA VAL A 71 -6.83 5.76 -3.96
C VAL A 71 -5.78 6.75 -3.50
N LEU A 72 -6.12 7.45 -2.43
CA LEU A 72 -5.22 8.35 -1.72
C LEU A 72 -4.59 7.56 -0.58
N ALA A 73 -3.31 7.77 -0.34
CA ALA A 73 -2.61 7.09 0.73
C ALA A 73 -1.50 7.92 1.36
N SER A 74 -1.13 7.57 2.58
CA SER A 74 0.13 7.98 3.20
C SER A 74 0.86 6.75 3.72
N ASP A 75 2.17 6.73 3.57
CA ASP A 75 3.01 5.65 4.06
C ASP A 75 3.68 6.00 5.40
N ASN A 76 4.06 5.00 6.17
CA ASN A 76 4.86 5.15 7.38
C ASN A 76 5.83 3.97 7.52
N LYS A 77 7.06 4.24 7.96
CA LYS A 77 8.05 3.19 8.23
C LYS A 77 7.58 2.33 9.40
N GLY A 78 7.66 1.01 9.24
CA GLY A 78 7.25 0.07 10.28
C GLY A 78 5.75 -0.17 10.27
N ALA A 79 5.07 0.38 11.28
CA ALA A 79 3.66 0.14 11.56
C ALA A 79 2.81 1.40 11.35
N CYS A 80 1.50 1.23 11.31
CA CYS A 80 0.56 2.35 11.31
C CYS A 80 0.65 3.08 12.64
N VAL A 81 0.67 4.40 12.61
CA VAL A 81 0.63 5.22 13.83
C VAL A 81 -0.78 5.68 14.14
N GLN A 82 -1.02 5.96 15.43
CA GLN A 82 -2.26 6.61 15.85
C GLN A 82 -2.41 7.92 15.08
N ASP A 83 -3.62 8.16 14.56
CA ASP A 83 -3.99 9.34 13.77
C ASP A 83 -3.32 9.44 12.39
N GLN A 84 -2.72 8.36 11.88
CA GLN A 84 -2.32 8.31 10.47
C GLN A 84 -3.55 8.47 9.58
N THR A 85 -3.49 9.41 8.63
CA THR A 85 -4.57 9.68 7.67
C THR A 85 -4.06 9.54 6.25
N PRO A 86 -4.92 9.16 5.29
CA PRO A 86 -4.51 9.07 3.88
C PRO A 86 -4.10 10.42 3.25
N HIS A 87 -4.52 11.52 3.88
CA HIS A 87 -4.37 12.87 3.33
C HIS A 87 -3.17 13.64 3.87
N ASN A 88 -2.54 13.16 4.94
CA ASN A 88 -1.39 13.81 5.54
C ASN A 88 -0.21 12.85 5.57
N LYS A 89 0.97 13.37 5.22
CA LYS A 89 2.22 12.65 5.34
C LYS A 89 2.46 12.25 6.81
N SER A 90 2.75 10.98 7.06
CA SER A 90 3.21 10.54 8.38
C SER A 90 4.61 11.06 8.69
N ALA A 91 4.95 11.22 9.98
CA ALA A 91 6.24 11.76 10.42
C ALA A 91 7.46 11.04 9.80
N THR A 92 7.38 9.72 9.67
CA THR A 92 8.45 8.91 9.06
C THR A 92 8.18 8.49 7.61
N GLY A 93 7.00 8.87 7.09
CA GLY A 93 6.52 8.57 5.75
C GLY A 93 7.29 9.31 4.67
N THR A 94 7.16 8.83 3.43
CA THR A 94 7.72 9.51 2.26
C THR A 94 6.83 10.67 1.81
N GLY A 95 5.50 10.53 1.91
CA GLY A 95 4.56 11.56 1.48
C GLY A 95 3.11 11.09 1.47
N THR A 96 2.28 11.85 0.77
CA THR A 96 0.97 11.41 0.29
C THR A 96 1.11 10.87 -1.12
N LEU A 97 0.33 9.85 -1.45
CA LEU A 97 0.42 9.06 -2.66
C LEU A 97 -0.98 9.02 -3.28
N THR A 98 -1.06 9.16 -4.60
CA THR A 98 -2.31 9.01 -5.34
C THR A 98 -2.14 7.90 -6.36
N PHE A 99 -3.02 6.93 -6.28
CA PHE A 99 -3.05 5.73 -7.08
C PHE A 99 -4.26 5.79 -8.02
N SER A 100 -4.05 5.74 -9.33
CA SER A 100 -5.14 5.48 -10.27
C SER A 100 -5.42 3.98 -10.31
N SER A 101 -6.63 3.53 -10.00
CA SER A 101 -6.99 2.12 -10.18
C SER A 101 -7.40 1.86 -11.63
N ASN A 102 -6.65 1.06 -12.37
CA ASN A 102 -7.03 0.65 -13.73
C ASN A 102 -8.06 -0.49 -13.72
N ASP A 103 -8.11 -1.27 -12.62
CA ASP A 103 -9.08 -2.36 -12.42
C ASP A 103 -9.50 -2.50 -10.95
N LYS A 104 -10.74 -2.95 -10.73
CA LYS A 104 -11.25 -3.33 -9.40
C LYS A 104 -11.08 -4.83 -9.20
N CYS A 105 -10.23 -5.27 -8.28
CA CYS A 105 -10.20 -6.68 -7.88
C CYS A 105 -11.45 -7.02 -7.05
N THR A 106 -12.30 -7.92 -7.57
CA THR A 106 -13.41 -8.49 -6.81
C THR A 106 -12.89 -9.63 -5.93
N ILE A 107 -13.10 -9.53 -4.63
CA ILE A 107 -12.87 -10.65 -3.71
C ILE A 107 -14.03 -11.63 -3.93
N PRO A 108 -13.80 -12.88 -4.36
CA PRO A 108 -14.85 -13.88 -4.37
C PRO A 108 -15.31 -14.09 -2.94
N SER A 109 -16.58 -13.79 -2.72
CA SER A 109 -17.22 -13.85 -1.42
C SER A 109 -17.36 -15.31 -0.97
N GLU A 110 -16.47 -15.77 -0.10
CA GLU A 110 -16.84 -16.81 0.85
C GLU A 110 -16.81 -16.24 2.27
N SER A 111 -18.01 -15.98 2.78
CA SER A 111 -18.37 -15.91 4.19
C SER A 111 -17.38 -15.21 5.14
N SER A 112 -17.38 -13.87 5.12
CA SER A 112 -17.38 -12.94 6.28
C SER A 112 -16.81 -11.59 5.85
N SER A 113 -17.71 -10.65 5.54
CA SER A 113 -17.55 -9.20 5.54
C SER A 113 -16.12 -8.61 5.55
N VAL A 114 -15.54 -8.31 4.38
CA VAL A 114 -14.97 -6.99 4.04
C VAL A 114 -14.94 -6.85 2.51
N ASN A 115 -15.65 -5.87 1.95
CA ASN A 115 -15.45 -5.46 0.56
C ASN A 115 -14.14 -4.65 0.48
N THR A 116 -13.00 -5.34 0.45
CA THR A 116 -11.69 -4.68 0.29
C THR A 116 -11.37 -4.59 -1.20
N VAL A 117 -11.31 -3.36 -1.73
CA VAL A 117 -10.83 -3.09 -3.08
C VAL A 117 -9.30 -3.17 -3.05
N LEU A 118 -8.72 -4.20 -3.66
CA LEU A 118 -7.29 -4.30 -3.94
C LEU A 118 -7.05 -3.72 -5.34
N ILE A 119 -6.13 -2.75 -5.47
CA ILE A 119 -5.78 -2.15 -6.75
C ILE A 119 -4.67 -2.96 -7.40
N ALA A 120 -4.95 -3.53 -8.57
CA ALA A 120 -3.94 -4.04 -9.47
C ALA A 120 -3.60 -2.94 -10.50
N GLY A 121 -2.36 -2.46 -10.50
CA GLY A 121 -1.84 -1.50 -11.47
C GLY A 121 -1.98 -0.04 -11.05
N LEU A 122 -0.84 0.59 -10.75
CA LEU A 122 -0.75 1.98 -10.31
C LEU A 122 -0.12 2.85 -11.42
N LEU A 123 -0.83 3.88 -11.89
CA LEU A 123 -0.26 5.02 -12.62
C LEU A 123 -0.32 6.24 -11.68
N TRP A 124 0.73 7.08 -11.68
CA TRP A 124 0.96 8.09 -10.63
C TRP A 124 1.10 9.49 -11.21
N GLU A 125 0.43 10.46 -10.59
CA GLU A 125 0.65 11.91 -10.78
C GLU A 125 0.90 12.58 -9.42
N TYR A 126 1.92 13.45 -9.35
CA TYR A 126 2.25 14.26 -8.18
C TYR A 126 1.41 15.54 -8.18
N LEU A 127 0.77 15.87 -7.06
CA LEU A 127 0.39 17.25 -6.73
C LEU A 127 1.45 17.80 -5.79
N TYR A 128 2.16 18.83 -6.27
CA TYR A 128 3.24 19.55 -5.59
C TYR A 128 2.75 20.33 -4.36
#